data_AF-A0A958FHU1-F1
#
_entry.id   AF-A0A958FHU1-F1
#
_cell.length_a   1.000
_cell.length_b   1.000
_cell.length_c   1.000
_cell.angle_alpha   90.00
_cell.angle_beta   90.00
_cell.angle_gamma   90.00
#
_symmetry.space_group_name_H-M   'P 1'
#
loop_
_entity.id
_entity.type
_entity.pdbx_description
1 polymer ?
#
loop_
_entity_poly.entity_id
_entity_poly.type
_entity_poly.pdbx_seq_one_letter_code
_entity_poly.pdbx_strand_id
1 'polypeptide(L)'
;VLATQNPVDLDYKGLSNTGTWFIGRLQTEQDKERLADGLASAKSGGLDKKALMERISTLDKREFLLQNVHEEHPQLFKTRWAMSYLCGPLTRNQ
;
A
#
# COMPACT_ATOMS: atom_id res chain seq x y z
N VAL A 1 1.66 -6.63 11.58
CA VAL A 1 1.92 -6.14 10.20
C VAL A 1 1.58 -7.26 9.24
N LEU A 2 0.73 -7.00 8.25
CA LEU A 2 0.35 -7.94 7.20
C LEU A 2 0.89 -7.41 5.87
N ALA A 3 1.49 -8.28 5.05
CA ALA A 3 2.04 -7.94 3.75
C ALA A 3 1.76 -9.06 2.75
N THR A 4 1.41 -8.69 1.52
CA THR A 4 1.20 -9.63 0.42
C THR A 4 1.63 -8.99 -0.89
N GLN A 5 2.05 -9.82 -1.86
CA GLN A 5 2.21 -9.41 -3.26
C GLN A 5 0.97 -9.74 -4.10
N ASN A 6 0.09 -10.60 -3.60
CA ASN A 6 -1.13 -10.98 -4.27
C ASN A 6 -2.33 -10.25 -3.62
N PRO A 7 -2.80 -9.15 -4.23
CA PRO A 7 -3.90 -8.35 -3.69
C PRO A 7 -5.24 -9.10 -3.63
N VAL A 8 -5.40 -10.20 -4.37
CA VAL A 8 -6.63 -11.02 -4.38
C VAL A 8 -6.82 -11.78 -3.06
N ASP A 9 -5.72 -12.03 -2.33
CA ASP A 9 -5.76 -12.76 -1.06
C ASP A 9 -6.34 -11.92 0.09
N LEU A 10 -6.61 -10.63 -0.13
CA LEU A 10 -7.09 -9.70 0.89
C LEU A 10 -8.54 -9.29 0.66
N ASP A 11 -9.37 -9.49 1.69
CA ASP A 11 -10.63 -8.77 1.79
C ASP A 11 -10.37 -7.35 2.30
N TYR A 12 -10.29 -6.42 1.37
CA TYR A 12 -10.06 -5.01 1.66
C TYR A 12 -11.13 -4.37 2.55
N LYS A 13 -12.37 -4.90 2.57
CA LYS A 13 -13.42 -4.44 3.49
C LYS A 13 -13.15 -4.92 4.91
N GLY A 14 -12.70 -6.16 5.06
CA GLY A 14 -12.27 -6.72 6.34
C GLY A 14 -11.05 -6.00 6.94
N LEU A 15 -10.21 -5.40 6.08
CA LEU A 15 -9.03 -4.64 6.50
C LEU A 15 -9.31 -3.17 6.83
N SER A 16 -10.55 -2.69 6.69
CA SER A 16 -10.95 -1.29 6.92
C SER A 16 -10.55 -0.73 8.29
N ASN A 17 -10.44 -1.57 9.32
CA ASN A 17 -9.97 -1.19 10.65
C ASN A 17 -8.46 -0.96 10.77
N THR A 18 -7.69 -1.21 9.71
CA THR A 18 -6.24 -1.02 9.70
C THR A 18 -5.91 0.47 9.66
N GLY A 19 -5.21 0.95 10.69
CA GLY A 19 -4.88 2.37 10.84
C GLY A 19 -3.82 2.90 9.86
N THR A 20 -2.99 2.04 9.28
CA THR A 20 -1.88 2.44 8.39
C THR A 20 -1.68 1.45 7.26
N TRP A 21 -1.65 1.98 6.04
CA TRP A 21 -1.56 1.23 4.80
C TRP A 21 -0.36 1.70 4.00
N PHE A 22 0.45 0.76 3.52
CA PHE A 22 1.54 1.00 2.59
C PHE A 22 1.21 0.29 1.29
N ILE A 23 0.89 1.07 0.25
CA ILE A 23 0.42 0.54 -1.03
C ILE A 23 1.51 0.77 -2.07
N GLY A 24 2.03 -0.31 -2.64
CA GLY A 24 2.94 -0.25 -3.76
C GLY A 24 2.22 -0.11 -5.11
N ARG A 25 2.98 -0.19 -6.19
CA ARG A 25 2.41 -0.16 -7.55
C ARG A 25 1.55 -1.40 -7.81
N LEU A 26 0.31 -1.19 -8.24
CA LEU A 26 -0.60 -2.24 -8.70
C LEU A 26 -0.65 -2.30 -10.22
N GLN A 27 -0.59 -3.50 -10.79
CA GLN A 27 -0.52 -3.70 -12.24
C GLN A 27 -1.89 -3.77 -12.91
N THR A 28 -2.87 -4.39 -12.25
CA THR A 28 -4.20 -4.60 -12.85
C THR A 28 -5.17 -3.51 -12.40
N GLU A 29 -6.13 -3.15 -13.26
CA GLU A 29 -7.19 -2.20 -12.89
C GLU A 29 -8.12 -2.77 -11.81
N GLN A 30 -8.39 -4.07 -11.87
CA GLN A 30 -9.26 -4.74 -10.89
C GLN A 30 -8.70 -4.65 -9.46
N ASP A 31 -7.38 -4.80 -9.28
CA ASP A 31 -6.77 -4.69 -7.95
C ASP A 31 -6.80 -3.25 -7.43
N LYS A 32 -6.62 -2.27 -8.33
CA LYS A 32 -6.73 -0.85 -7.98
C LYS A 32 -8.15 -0.50 -7.53
N GLU A 33 -9.16 -0.98 -8.25
CA GLU A 33 -10.56 -0.75 -7.90
C GLU A 33 -10.90 -1.33 -6.52
N ARG A 34 -10.54 -2.60 -6.28
CA ARG A 34 -10.78 -3.28 -5.00
C ARG A 34 -10.11 -2.58 -3.82
N LEU A 35 -8.85 -2.17 -4.01
CA LEU A 35 -8.13 -1.40 -3.00
C LEU A 35 -8.81 -0.06 -2.72
N ALA A 36 -9.17 0.67 -3.77
CA ALA A 36 -9.77 1.99 -3.61
C ALA A 36 -11.15 1.92 -2.93
N ASP A 37 -11.94 0.86 -3.18
CA ASP A 37 -13.18 0.60 -2.45
C ASP A 37 -12.92 0.30 -0.97
N GLY A 38 -11.88 -0.47 -0.65
CA GLY A 38 -11.45 -0.70 0.73
C GLY A 38 -11.05 0.58 1.47
N LEU A 39 -10.23 1.42 0.83
CA LEU A 39 -9.76 2.67 1.43
C LEU A 39 -10.88 3.70 1.59
N ALA A 40 -11.80 3.78 0.63
CA ALA A 40 -12.99 4.62 0.74
C ALA A 40 -13.89 4.17 1.90
N SER A 41 -13.99 2.86 2.15
CA SER A 41 -14.74 2.33 3.31
C SER A 41 -14.05 2.61 4.65
N ALA A 42 -12.71 2.68 4.66
CA ALA A 42 -11.91 2.86 5.86
C ALA A 42 -11.86 4.30 6.38
N LYS A 43 -12.05 5.32 5.51
CA LYS A 43 -11.95 6.74 5.90
C LYS A 43 -13.30 7.43 5.83
N SER A 44 -13.80 7.89 6.98
CA SER A 44 -15.08 8.60 7.15
C SER A 44 -15.16 10.01 6.53
N GLY A 45 -14.24 10.37 5.64
CA GLY A 45 -14.15 11.69 5.01
C GLY A 45 -14.16 11.68 3.48
N GLY A 46 -14.38 10.51 2.84
CA GLY A 46 -14.48 10.38 1.39
C GLY A 46 -13.17 10.66 0.67
N LEU A 47 -12.37 9.62 0.43
CA LEU A 47 -11.24 9.75 -0.51
C LEU A 47 -11.76 9.76 -1.95
N ASP A 48 -11.25 10.66 -2.79
CA ASP A 48 -11.48 10.59 -4.23
C ASP A 48 -10.80 9.33 -4.80
N LYS A 49 -11.62 8.32 -5.09
CA LYS A 49 -11.21 7.03 -5.67
C LYS A 49 -10.41 7.23 -6.96
N LYS A 50 -10.79 8.19 -7.81
CA LYS A 50 -10.12 8.41 -9.09
C LYS A 50 -8.72 8.97 -8.89
N ALA A 51 -8.58 9.98 -8.04
CA ALA A 51 -7.28 10.56 -7.69
C ALA A 51 -6.34 9.52 -7.05
N LEU A 52 -6.88 8.61 -6.23
CA LEU A 52 -6.10 7.53 -5.62
C LEU A 52 -5.61 6.52 -6.66
N MET A 53 -6.48 6.08 -7.59
CA MET A 53 -6.10 5.16 -8.67
C MET A 53 -5.01 5.77 -9.58
N GLU A 54 -5.12 7.05 -9.90
CA GLU A 54 -4.12 7.76 -10.68
C GLU A 54 -2.77 7.79 -9.96
N ARG A 55 -2.76 8.19 -8.67
CA ARG A 55 -1.53 8.21 -7.85
C ARG A 55 -0.86 6.85 -7.75
N ILE A 56 -1.62 5.76 -7.57
CA ILE A 56 -1.05 4.41 -7.49
C ILE A 56 -0.43 3.99 -8.82
N SER A 57 -1.03 4.42 -9.94
CA SER A 57 -0.55 4.09 -11.29
C SER A 57 0.77 4.80 -11.62
N THR A 58 1.01 5.98 -11.03
CA THR A 58 2.22 6.78 -11.24
C THR A 58 3.35 6.46 -10.26
N LEU A 59 3.17 5.52 -9.32
CA LEU A 59 4.21 5.17 -8.35
C LEU A 59 5.47 4.62 -9.04
N ASP A 60 6.62 5.21 -8.72
CA ASP A 60 7.92 4.73 -9.16
C ASP A 60 8.39 3.50 -8.36
N LYS A 61 9.48 2.89 -8.83
CA LYS A 61 10.12 1.78 -8.12
C LYS A 61 10.53 2.22 -6.71
N ARG A 62 10.10 1.44 -5.69
CA ARG A 62 10.35 1.68 -4.25
C ARG A 62 9.59 2.87 -3.65
N GLU A 63 8.56 3.33 -4.34
CA GLU A 63 7.58 4.27 -3.79
C GLU A 63 6.33 3.54 -3.30
N PHE A 64 5.72 4.10 -2.27
CA PHE A 64 4.50 3.63 -1.67
C PHE A 64 3.56 4.81 -1.42
N LEU A 65 2.27 4.59 -1.64
CA LEU A 65 1.24 5.47 -1.10
C LEU A 65 0.99 5.06 0.35
N LEU A 66 1.21 6.00 1.26
CA LEU A 66 0.92 5.88 2.69
C LEU A 66 -0.44 6.47 2.99
N GLN A 67 -1.38 5.63 3.42
CA GLN A 67 -2.66 6.07 3.95
C GLN A 67 -2.71 5.78 5.45
N ASN A 68 -2.83 6.83 6.26
CA ASN A 68 -2.90 6.74 7.71
C ASN A 68 -4.20 7.42 8.18
N VAL A 69 -4.87 6.80 9.16
CA VAL A 69 -6.10 7.35 9.77
C VAL A 69 -5.87 8.67 10.50
N HIS A 70 -4.66 8.93 10.97
CA HIS A 70 -4.28 10.17 11.64
C HIS A 70 -3.90 11.30 10.68
N GLU A 71 -3.80 11.02 9.38
CA GLU A 71 -3.38 11.99 8.36
C GLU A 71 -4.57 12.43 7.49
N GLU A 72 -4.66 13.73 7.19
CA GLU A 72 -5.75 14.29 6.37
C GLU A 72 -5.71 13.78 4.93
N HIS A 73 -4.52 13.54 4.37
CA HIS A 73 -4.33 13.12 2.99
C HIS A 73 -3.29 12.00 2.86
N PRO A 74 -3.43 11.10 1.85
CA PRO A 74 -2.39 10.13 1.53
C PRO A 74 -1.06 10.81 1.17
N GLN A 75 0.03 10.26 1.68
CA GLN A 75 1.39 10.76 1.44
C GLN A 75 2.18 9.80 0.57
N LEU A 76 3.17 10.30 -0.17
CA LEU A 76 4.13 9.43 -0.87
C LEU A 76 5.31 9.14 0.04
N PHE A 77 5.64 7.86 0.14
CA PHE A 77 6.73 7.36 0.95
C PHE A 77 7.74 6.63 0.05
N LYS A 78 9.01 7.02 0.10
CA LYS A 78 10.09 6.29 -0.58
C LYS A 78 10.88 5.45 0.42
N THR A 79 11.27 4.25 0.02
CA THR A 79 12.17 3.43 0.84
C THR A 79 13.55 4.08 0.88
N ARG A 80 14.06 4.40 2.08
CA ARG A 80 15.42 4.91 2.26
C ARG A 80 16.43 3.76 2.15
N TRP A 81 16.38 2.81 3.08
CA TRP A 81 17.28 1.66 3.21
C TRP A 81 16.43 0.46 3.63
N ALA A 82 16.54 -0.67 2.93
CA ALA A 82 15.90 -1.92 3.36
C ALA A 82 16.88 -2.63 4.30
N MET A 83 16.61 -2.56 5.61
CA MET A 83 17.41 -3.26 6.61
C MET A 83 16.86 -4.66 6.84
N SER A 84 17.70 -5.68 6.68
CA SER A 84 17.40 -7.04 7.13
C SER A 84 18.19 -7.30 8.41
N TYR A 85 17.51 -7.42 9.54
CA TYR A 85 18.15 -7.73 10.83
C TYR A 85 18.35 -9.24 11.03
N LEU A 86 17.71 -10.05 10.19
CA LEU A 86 17.71 -11.51 10.24
C LEU A 86 18.12 -12.12 8.88
N CYS A 87 19.00 -11.44 8.14
CA CYS A 87 19.70 -12.13 7.06
C CYS A 87 20.52 -13.26 7.70
N GLY A 88 19.97 -14.49 7.66
CA GLY A 88 20.72 -15.72 7.90
C GLY A 88 22.00 -15.73 7.05
N PRO A 89 22.96 -16.61 7.36
CA PRO A 89 24.35 -16.49 6.91
C PRO A 89 24.42 -16.10 5.43
N LEU A 90 24.85 -14.85 5.17
CA LEU A 90 25.15 -14.35 3.84
C LEU A 90 26.39 -15.11 3.38
N THR A 91 26.18 -16.24 2.71
CA THR A 91 27.30 -17.03 2.17
C THR A 91 28.09 -16.14 1.22
N ARG A 92 29.40 -16.12 1.43
CA ARG A 92 30.42 -15.14 0.99
C ARG A 92 30.51 -14.82 -0.52
N ASN A 93 29.65 -15.40 -1.36
CA ASN A 93 29.69 -15.29 -2.82
C ASN A 93 28.48 -14.50 -3.40
N GLN A 94 27.94 -13.54 -2.66
CA GLN A 94 26.97 -12.56 -3.19
C GLN A 94 27.65 -11.26 -3.58
#